data_AF-A0A7G2ESW0-F1
#
_entry.id   AF-A0A7G2ESW0-F1
#
_cell.length_a   1.000
_cell.length_b   1.000
_cell.length_c   1.000
_cell.angle_alpha   90.00
_cell.angle_beta   90.00
_cell.angle_gamma   90.00
#
_symmetry.space_group_name_H-M   'P 1'
#
loop_
_entity.id
_entity.type
_entity.pdbx_description
1 polymer ?
#
loop_
_entity_poly.entity_id
_entity_poly.type
_entity_poly.pdbx_seq_one_letter_code
_entity_poly.pdbx_strand_id
1 'polypeptide(L)'
;MLWNWLSGSRKLSYPSGHCENVFQTKFIPFTDDRTIITSGADGQVRLGQILENGKVETKRLGRHHGRVYKLAVLPGDPNVFYSCGEDGFVQHFDIRSNSATMVLYSSPFTQGCRRHHSSSRIRLNSIAIDPRNSYYLAVGGSDEYARVYDTRRVQLAPVCRHVLPDAPVNTFCPRHLRETNSVHITGLAYSKAGELLVSYNDELIYLFEKNMGYGSSPVSVSPEKLQEMEEPQVYIGHRNAQTVKGVNFFGPNDEYVTSGSDCGHIFIWKKKGGKLVRAMVSDRRVVNQLESHPHIPLLASCGIEKSVKLWTPMSNDVLSLPEKIDKVMELNRVGREDQSRVTLTPDVIMHVLRLQRRQTSAFTERRYVSTDIGSDEGNDAHFIASLVANDDESSDRECTVS
;
A
#
# COMPACT_ATOMS: atom_id res chain seq x y z
N MET A 1 -8.48 -3.46 -16.32
CA MET A 1 -9.90 -3.21 -16.70
C MET A 1 -10.21 -1.76 -16.40
N LEU A 2 -10.92 -1.08 -17.30
CA LEU A 2 -11.42 0.28 -17.11
C LEU A 2 -12.94 0.25 -16.98
N TRP A 3 -13.45 1.00 -16.02
CA TRP A 3 -14.87 1.04 -15.66
C TRP A 3 -15.41 2.45 -15.77
N ASN A 4 -16.63 2.58 -16.24
CA ASN A 4 -17.44 3.75 -15.96
C ASN A 4 -18.08 3.56 -14.59
N TRP A 5 -17.65 4.35 -13.61
CA TRP A 5 -18.18 4.23 -12.27
C TRP A 5 -19.63 4.70 -12.14
N LEU A 6 -20.04 5.72 -12.92
CA LEU A 6 -21.40 6.26 -12.90
C LEU A 6 -22.42 5.22 -13.37
N SER A 7 -22.11 4.51 -14.46
CA SER A 7 -23.01 3.50 -15.03
C SER A 7 -22.71 2.07 -14.52
N GLY A 8 -21.73 1.90 -13.64
CA GLY A 8 -21.27 0.59 -13.15
C GLY A 8 -20.83 -0.37 -14.25
N SER A 9 -20.47 0.13 -15.44
CA SER A 9 -20.24 -0.72 -16.62
C SER A 9 -18.76 -0.75 -17.03
N ARG A 10 -18.30 -1.92 -17.48
CA ARG A 10 -16.92 -2.10 -17.96
C ARG A 10 -16.77 -1.44 -19.33
N LYS A 11 -15.96 -0.39 -19.42
CA LYS A 11 -15.65 0.30 -20.69
C LYS A 11 -14.62 -0.44 -21.53
N LEU A 12 -13.55 -0.93 -20.91
CA LEU A 12 -12.44 -1.54 -21.64
C LEU A 12 -11.79 -2.65 -20.81
N SER A 13 -11.40 -3.74 -21.47
CA SER A 13 -10.58 -4.79 -20.87
C SER A 13 -9.54 -5.23 -21.89
N TYR A 14 -8.29 -5.26 -21.47
CA TYR A 14 -7.17 -5.66 -22.32
C TYR A 14 -6.18 -6.50 -21.49
N PRO A 15 -5.44 -7.42 -22.13
CA PRO A 15 -4.38 -8.16 -21.46
C PRO A 15 -3.21 -7.22 -21.17
N SER A 16 -2.90 -6.98 -19.89
CA SER A 16 -1.77 -6.12 -19.49
C SER A 16 -0.41 -6.69 -19.91
N GLY A 17 -0.34 -8.02 -20.10
CA GLY A 17 0.89 -8.76 -20.39
C GLY A 17 1.71 -9.12 -19.14
N HIS A 18 1.20 -8.84 -17.94
CA HIS A 18 1.75 -9.39 -16.70
C HIS A 18 1.42 -10.87 -16.56
N CYS A 19 2.35 -11.66 -16.01
CA CYS A 19 2.13 -13.09 -15.75
C CYS A 19 1.79 -13.40 -14.27
N GLU A 20 1.88 -12.41 -13.39
CA GLU A 20 1.53 -12.50 -11.97
C GLU A 20 0.64 -11.32 -11.55
N ASN A 21 0.32 -11.21 -10.25
CA ASN A 21 -0.52 -10.14 -9.71
C ASN A 21 0.00 -8.75 -10.12
N VAL A 22 -0.91 -7.89 -10.59
CA VAL A 22 -0.65 -6.46 -10.77
C VAL A 22 -0.84 -5.78 -9.42
N PHE A 23 0.18 -5.06 -8.94
CA PHE A 23 0.14 -4.40 -7.63
C PHE A 23 -0.31 -2.95 -7.71
N GLN A 24 0.15 -2.21 -8.72
CA GLN A 24 -0.30 -0.84 -8.92
C GLN A 24 -0.58 -0.56 -10.39
N THR A 25 -1.55 0.32 -10.61
CA THR A 25 -1.93 0.86 -11.91
C THR A 25 -2.16 2.36 -11.76
N LYS A 26 -1.62 3.17 -12.67
CA LYS A 26 -1.84 4.62 -12.70
C LYS A 26 -2.08 5.09 -14.13
N PHE A 27 -2.96 6.06 -14.28
CA PHE A 27 -3.01 6.88 -15.49
C PHE A 27 -1.83 7.84 -15.47
N ILE A 28 -1.25 8.05 -16.64
CA ILE A 28 -0.33 9.17 -16.85
C ILE A 28 -1.19 10.43 -17.08
N PRO A 29 -1.03 11.48 -16.25
CA PRO A 29 -1.77 12.73 -16.43
C PRO A 29 -1.53 13.34 -17.82
N PHE A 30 -2.45 14.20 -18.28
CA PHE A 30 -2.30 14.92 -19.56
C PHE A 30 -2.16 14.02 -20.81
N THR A 31 -2.66 12.78 -20.74
CA THR A 31 -2.71 11.84 -21.88
C THR A 31 -4.13 11.45 -22.27
N ASP A 32 -5.12 12.28 -21.93
CA ASP A 32 -6.55 12.01 -22.12
C ASP A 32 -6.99 10.64 -21.59
N ASP A 33 -6.39 10.21 -20.47
CA ASP A 33 -6.58 8.89 -19.86
C ASP A 33 -6.28 7.70 -20.80
N ARG A 34 -5.45 7.92 -21.84
CA ARG A 34 -5.09 6.89 -22.82
C ARG A 34 -3.83 6.13 -22.45
N THR A 35 -3.00 6.68 -21.57
CA THR A 35 -1.72 6.07 -21.20
C THR A 35 -1.77 5.56 -19.77
N ILE A 36 -1.54 4.25 -19.61
CA ILE A 36 -1.63 3.55 -18.33
C ILE A 36 -0.30 2.87 -18.04
N ILE A 37 0.24 3.07 -16.85
CA ILE A 37 1.41 2.34 -16.35
C ILE A 37 1.00 1.31 -15.29
N THR A 38 1.63 0.15 -15.32
CA THR A 38 1.37 -0.95 -14.40
C THR A 38 2.65 -1.56 -13.85
N SER A 39 2.61 -1.97 -12.58
CA SER A 39 3.67 -2.73 -11.93
C SER A 39 3.12 -4.03 -11.34
N GLY A 40 3.95 -5.08 -11.31
CA GLY A 40 3.50 -6.41 -10.93
C GLY A 40 4.48 -7.22 -10.09
N ALA A 41 3.98 -8.34 -9.60
CA ALA A 41 4.75 -9.33 -8.86
C ALA A 41 5.75 -10.12 -9.73
N ASP A 42 5.56 -10.09 -11.05
CA ASP A 42 6.50 -10.61 -12.04
C ASP A 42 7.76 -9.74 -12.23
N GLY A 43 7.85 -8.65 -11.45
CA GLY A 43 8.94 -7.68 -11.48
C GLY A 43 8.92 -6.77 -12.70
N GLN A 44 7.86 -6.80 -13.51
CA GLN A 44 7.78 -5.97 -14.71
C GLN A 44 7.16 -4.60 -14.41
N VAL A 45 7.62 -3.60 -15.15
CA VAL A 45 6.96 -2.31 -15.32
C VAL A 45 6.51 -2.22 -16.76
N ARG A 46 5.21 -1.99 -16.99
CA ARG A 46 4.59 -2.04 -18.32
C ARG A 46 3.77 -0.78 -18.61
N LEU A 47 3.64 -0.49 -19.90
CA LEU A 47 2.82 0.56 -20.47
C LEU A 47 1.68 -0.07 -21.24
N GLY A 48 0.47 0.43 -21.06
CA GLY A 48 -0.68 0.21 -21.93
C GLY A 48 -1.08 1.53 -22.60
N GLN A 49 -1.04 1.58 -23.92
CA GLN A 49 -1.47 2.74 -24.70
C GLN A 49 -2.79 2.42 -25.41
N ILE A 50 -3.83 3.19 -25.10
CA ILE A 50 -5.13 3.11 -25.77
C ILE A 50 -5.04 3.91 -27.07
N LEU A 51 -5.27 3.24 -28.18
CA LEU A 51 -5.28 3.82 -29.52
C LEU A 51 -6.68 4.35 -29.88
N GLU A 52 -6.77 5.21 -30.89
CA GLU A 52 -8.03 5.80 -31.36
C GLU A 52 -9.03 4.75 -31.88
N ASN A 53 -8.53 3.64 -32.40
CA ASN A 53 -9.35 2.50 -32.85
C ASN A 53 -9.85 1.61 -31.69
N GLY A 54 -9.61 1.98 -30.43
CA GLY A 54 -10.01 1.25 -29.24
C GLY A 54 -9.14 0.04 -28.89
N LYS A 55 -8.13 -0.30 -29.71
CA LYS A 55 -7.14 -1.31 -29.35
C LYS A 55 -6.17 -0.77 -28.31
N VAL A 56 -5.61 -1.67 -27.49
CA VAL A 56 -4.60 -1.32 -26.50
C VAL A 56 -3.30 -2.01 -26.85
N GLU A 57 -2.26 -1.23 -27.09
CA GLU A 57 -0.90 -1.74 -27.23
C GLU A 57 -0.25 -1.84 -25.85
N THR A 58 0.36 -2.99 -25.56
CA THR A 58 1.10 -3.16 -24.31
C THR A 58 2.57 -3.39 -24.57
N LYS A 59 3.41 -2.70 -23.79
CA LYS A 59 4.86 -2.72 -23.91
C LYS A 59 5.50 -2.87 -22.54
N ARG A 60 6.53 -3.71 -22.43
CA ARG A 60 7.37 -3.75 -21.23
C ARG A 60 8.36 -2.59 -21.27
N LEU A 61 8.34 -1.74 -20.25
CA LEU A 61 9.26 -0.62 -20.13
C LEU A 61 10.52 -1.00 -19.35
N GLY A 62 10.39 -1.86 -18.34
CA GLY A 62 11.53 -2.27 -17.51
C GLY A 62 11.25 -3.51 -16.69
N ARG A 63 12.27 -3.93 -15.94
CA ARG A 63 12.22 -5.11 -15.07
C ARG A 63 13.11 -4.91 -13.84
N HIS A 64 12.55 -5.24 -12.69
CA HIS A 64 13.27 -5.38 -11.42
C HIS A 64 13.55 -6.86 -11.13
N HIS A 65 14.57 -7.13 -10.31
CA HIS A 65 14.84 -8.47 -9.79
C HIS A 65 14.04 -8.71 -8.50
N GLY A 66 12.76 -9.06 -8.67
CA GLY A 66 11.79 -9.18 -7.58
C GLY A 66 10.56 -8.33 -7.86
N ARG A 67 9.66 -8.23 -6.90
CA ARG A 67 8.36 -7.56 -7.10
C ARG A 67 8.50 -6.04 -7.19
N VAL A 68 7.54 -5.41 -7.88
CA VAL A 68 7.41 -3.95 -7.97
C VAL A 68 6.06 -3.51 -7.41
N TYR A 69 6.07 -3.09 -6.15
CA TYR A 69 4.85 -2.77 -5.41
C TYR A 69 4.26 -1.40 -5.78
N LYS A 70 5.11 -0.37 -5.98
CA LYS A 70 4.65 1.01 -6.13
C LYS A 70 5.39 1.78 -7.23
N LEU A 71 4.66 2.71 -7.83
CA LEU A 71 5.01 3.61 -8.91
C LEU A 71 4.74 5.06 -8.47
N ALA A 72 5.62 5.98 -8.84
CA ALA A 72 5.47 7.41 -8.60
C ALA A 72 5.59 8.19 -9.90
N VAL A 73 4.50 8.80 -10.36
CA VAL A 73 4.47 9.66 -11.55
C VAL A 73 4.95 11.05 -11.17
N LEU A 74 5.84 11.64 -11.97
CA LEU A 74 6.41 12.95 -11.70
C LEU A 74 5.33 14.03 -11.81
N PRO A 75 5.08 14.84 -10.76
CA PRO A 75 4.14 15.94 -10.86
C PRO A 75 4.62 16.97 -11.90
N GLY A 76 3.75 17.30 -12.86
CA GLY A 76 4.01 18.32 -13.88
C GLY A 76 4.71 17.84 -15.15
N ASP A 77 5.28 16.63 -15.19
CA ASP A 77 5.81 16.04 -16.42
C ASP A 77 5.12 14.70 -16.71
N PRO A 78 4.24 14.63 -17.73
CA PRO A 78 3.52 13.40 -18.06
C PRO A 78 4.43 12.33 -18.66
N ASN A 79 5.71 12.60 -18.94
CA ASN A 79 6.56 11.61 -19.57
C ASN A 79 7.38 10.80 -18.58
N VAL A 80 7.50 11.26 -17.33
CA VAL A 80 8.46 10.74 -16.38
C VAL A 80 7.78 10.09 -15.19
N PHE A 81 8.24 8.91 -14.83
CA PHE A 81 7.84 8.23 -13.59
C PHE A 81 8.94 7.34 -13.04
N TYR A 82 8.77 6.93 -11.80
CA TYR A 82 9.71 6.07 -11.08
C TYR A 82 9.01 4.80 -10.60
N SER A 83 9.77 3.71 -10.50
CA SER A 83 9.37 2.49 -9.81
C SER A 83 10.39 2.11 -8.74
N CYS A 84 9.94 1.43 -7.69
CA CYS A 84 10.80 0.82 -6.70
C CYS A 84 10.56 -0.70 -6.63
N GLY A 85 11.63 -1.47 -6.49
CA GLY A 85 11.56 -2.93 -6.46
C GLY A 85 12.21 -3.59 -5.25
N GLU A 86 11.89 -4.87 -5.07
CA GLU A 86 12.50 -5.72 -4.05
C GLU A 86 14.01 -5.94 -4.24
N ASP A 87 14.54 -5.61 -5.41
CA ASP A 87 15.98 -5.59 -5.69
C ASP A 87 16.72 -4.42 -5.03
N GLY A 88 15.96 -3.50 -4.42
CA GLY A 88 16.48 -2.31 -3.75
C GLY A 88 16.75 -1.15 -4.69
N PHE A 89 16.32 -1.25 -5.95
CA PHE A 89 16.53 -0.21 -6.95
C PHE A 89 15.31 0.69 -7.09
N VAL A 90 15.60 1.96 -7.37
CA VAL A 90 14.66 2.89 -8.00
C VAL A 90 15.05 3.04 -9.46
N GLN A 91 14.11 2.72 -10.36
CA GLN A 91 14.27 2.93 -11.80
C GLN A 91 13.47 4.16 -12.24
N HIS A 92 14.04 4.93 -13.15
CA HIS A 92 13.43 6.06 -13.84
C HIS A 92 13.05 5.67 -15.25
N PHE A 93 11.86 6.11 -15.65
CA PHE A 93 11.29 5.87 -16.96
C PHE A 93 10.90 7.19 -17.57
N ASP A 94 11.37 7.42 -18.79
CA ASP A 94 10.78 8.37 -19.71
C ASP A 94 9.99 7.56 -20.74
N ILE A 95 8.68 7.75 -20.84
CA ILE A 95 7.81 7.00 -21.76
C ILE A 95 8.17 7.22 -23.23
N ARG A 96 8.86 8.33 -23.55
CA ARG A 96 9.36 8.65 -24.89
C ARG A 96 10.64 7.88 -25.20
N SER A 97 11.33 7.38 -24.18
CA SER A 97 12.51 6.54 -24.30
C SER A 97 12.14 5.05 -24.32
N ASN A 98 13.00 4.25 -24.94
CA ASN A 98 12.87 2.79 -24.96
C ASN A 98 13.62 2.09 -23.82
N SER A 99 14.29 2.84 -22.94
CA SER A 99 15.15 2.29 -21.90
C SER A 99 14.88 2.93 -20.55
N ALA A 100 14.70 2.10 -19.53
CA ALA A 100 14.75 2.53 -18.14
C ALA A 100 16.18 2.86 -17.72
N THR A 101 16.36 3.88 -16.88
CA THR A 101 17.65 4.20 -16.26
C THR A 101 17.58 3.93 -14.77
N MET A 102 18.59 3.30 -14.21
CA MET A 102 18.69 3.15 -12.76
C MET A 102 19.07 4.48 -12.15
N VAL A 103 18.36 4.88 -11.10
CA VAL A 103 18.60 6.16 -10.42
C VAL A 103 19.25 5.87 -9.08
N LEU A 104 18.57 5.13 -8.20
CA LEU A 104 19.04 4.95 -6.82
C LEU A 104 19.13 3.49 -6.42
N TYR A 105 19.98 3.20 -5.43
CA TYR A 105 19.87 2.02 -4.61
C TYR A 105 20.12 2.36 -3.14
N SER A 106 19.34 1.75 -2.23
CA SER A 106 19.43 2.01 -0.79
C SER A 106 20.25 0.94 -0.08
N SER A 107 21.21 1.39 0.75
CA SER A 107 22.01 0.53 1.62
C SER A 107 21.65 0.74 3.10
N PRO A 108 21.82 -0.30 3.95
CA PRO A 108 21.70 -0.16 5.40
C PRO A 108 22.68 0.88 5.95
N PHE A 109 22.29 1.54 7.06
CA PHE A 109 23.20 2.36 7.84
C PHE A 109 24.08 1.42 8.68
N THR A 110 25.30 1.13 8.24
CA THR A 110 26.16 0.17 8.95
C THR A 110 26.80 0.78 10.18
N GLN A 111 26.53 0.22 11.36
CA GLN A 111 27.40 0.31 12.54
C GLN A 111 27.79 -1.11 12.97
N GLY A 112 29.09 -1.41 13.02
CA GLY A 112 29.63 -2.56 13.77
C GLY A 112 29.37 -4.00 13.29
N CYS A 113 28.59 -4.28 12.25
CA CYS A 113 28.41 -5.65 11.77
C CYS A 113 29.62 -6.15 10.96
N ARG A 114 30.62 -6.71 11.66
CA ARG A 114 31.66 -7.59 11.09
C ARG A 114 31.09 -8.95 10.64
N ARG A 115 29.99 -8.96 9.91
CA ARG A 115 29.55 -10.15 9.18
C ARG A 115 29.54 -9.81 7.71
N HIS A 116 30.59 -10.28 7.06
CA HIS A 116 30.77 -10.34 5.63
C HIS A 116 29.48 -10.72 4.91
N HIS A 117 28.79 -9.75 4.32
CA HIS A 117 28.24 -9.87 2.98
C HIS A 117 28.33 -8.49 2.34
N SER A 118 29.33 -8.33 1.47
CA SER A 118 29.25 -7.37 0.36
C SER A 118 27.87 -7.53 -0.30
N SER A 119 27.04 -6.47 -0.31
CA SER A 119 25.75 -6.35 -1.03
C SER A 119 24.39 -6.64 -0.34
N SER A 120 24.17 -6.43 0.97
CA SER A 120 22.78 -6.42 1.47
C SER A 120 22.04 -5.12 1.10
N ARG A 121 21.49 -5.04 -0.11
CA ARG A 121 20.58 -3.96 -0.51
C ARG A 121 19.27 -4.06 0.28
N ILE A 122 18.69 -2.91 0.61
CA ILE A 122 17.36 -2.87 1.25
C ILE A 122 16.32 -3.03 0.16
N ARG A 123 15.45 -4.05 0.28
CA ARG A 123 14.32 -4.23 -0.64
C ARG A 123 13.34 -3.09 -0.47
N LEU A 124 12.84 -2.50 -1.55
CA LEU A 124 11.93 -1.36 -1.49
C LEU A 124 10.47 -1.79 -1.70
N ASN A 125 9.58 -1.27 -0.86
CA ASN A 125 8.15 -1.55 -0.90
C ASN A 125 7.33 -0.33 -1.34
N SER A 126 7.80 0.88 -1.06
CA SER A 126 7.06 2.10 -1.34
C SER A 126 7.97 3.24 -1.79
N ILE A 127 7.41 4.09 -2.64
CA ILE A 127 8.03 5.27 -3.21
C ILE A 127 6.99 6.40 -3.27
N ALA A 128 7.41 7.64 -3.01
CA ALA A 128 6.57 8.83 -3.09
C ALA A 128 7.40 10.05 -3.49
N ILE A 129 6.84 10.94 -4.31
CA ILE A 129 7.48 12.20 -4.73
C ILE A 129 6.85 13.34 -3.94
N ASP A 130 7.67 14.28 -3.46
CA ASP A 130 7.17 15.50 -2.83
C ASP A 130 6.44 16.36 -3.88
N PRO A 131 5.12 16.61 -3.72
CA PRO A 131 4.35 17.37 -4.70
C PRO A 131 4.75 18.85 -4.77
N ARG A 132 5.38 19.40 -3.72
CA ARG A 132 5.86 20.80 -3.71
C ARG A 132 7.22 20.95 -4.37
N ASN A 133 8.03 19.90 -4.35
CA ASN A 133 9.35 19.89 -4.92
C ASN A 133 9.65 18.50 -5.48
N SER A 134 9.40 18.36 -6.78
CA SER A 134 9.54 17.11 -7.51
C SER A 134 10.98 16.56 -7.59
N TYR A 135 11.97 17.31 -7.11
CA TYR A 135 13.34 16.82 -6.94
C TYR A 135 13.51 15.93 -5.71
N TYR A 136 12.59 15.95 -4.74
CA TYR A 136 12.66 15.09 -3.56
C TYR A 136 11.82 13.83 -3.71
N LEU A 137 12.48 12.69 -3.49
CA LEU A 137 11.90 11.36 -3.61
C LEU A 137 12.07 10.60 -2.30
N ALA A 138 10.97 10.19 -1.69
CA ALA A 138 10.97 9.31 -0.52
C ALA A 138 10.87 7.83 -0.95
N VAL A 139 11.66 6.98 -0.31
CA VAL A 139 11.61 5.52 -0.45
C VAL A 139 11.59 4.84 0.91
N GLY A 140 10.93 3.69 0.98
CA GLY A 140 10.80 2.88 2.18
C GLY A 140 10.71 1.40 1.82
N GLY A 141 11.23 0.55 2.68
CA GLY A 141 11.52 -0.83 2.34
C GLY A 141 11.54 -1.77 3.53
N SER A 142 12.38 -2.81 3.44
CA SER A 142 12.56 -3.87 4.44
C SER A 142 13.15 -3.42 5.77
N ASP A 143 13.44 -2.14 5.95
CA ASP A 143 13.96 -1.58 7.20
C ASP A 143 13.05 -0.46 7.72
N GLU A 144 13.39 0.06 8.89
CA GLU A 144 12.58 1.01 9.64
C GLU A 144 12.68 2.47 9.14
N TYR A 145 13.57 2.75 8.18
CA TYR A 145 13.93 4.10 7.77
C TYR A 145 13.29 4.53 6.46
N ALA A 146 12.45 5.55 6.51
CA ALA A 146 12.01 6.27 5.32
C ALA A 146 13.12 7.24 4.89
N ARG A 147 13.59 7.12 3.65
CA ARG A 147 14.74 7.88 3.14
C ARG A 147 14.28 8.84 2.06
N VAL A 148 14.69 10.09 2.18
CA VAL A 148 14.45 11.12 1.16
C VAL A 148 15.74 11.38 0.40
N TYR A 149 15.66 11.32 -0.92
CA TYR A 149 16.74 11.56 -1.86
C TYR A 149 16.47 12.81 -2.68
N ASP A 150 17.52 13.53 -3.05
CA ASP A 150 17.45 14.62 -4.04
C ASP A 150 17.87 14.07 -5.39
N THR A 151 16.91 13.92 -6.31
CA THR A 151 17.10 13.30 -7.64
C THR A 151 18.13 14.03 -8.50
N ARG A 152 18.45 15.29 -8.19
CA ARG A 152 19.48 16.07 -8.90
C ARG A 152 20.91 15.70 -8.46
N ARG A 153 21.06 15.14 -7.26
CA ARG A 153 22.36 14.64 -6.76
C ARG A 153 22.68 13.25 -7.28
N VAL A 154 21.67 12.58 -7.82
CA VAL A 154 21.77 11.20 -8.25
C VAL A 154 22.41 11.13 -9.62
N GLN A 155 23.50 10.38 -9.73
CA GLN A 155 24.09 10.08 -11.04
C GLN A 155 23.25 9.03 -11.75
N LEU A 156 22.64 9.41 -12.87
CA LEU A 156 21.98 8.49 -13.79
C LEU A 156 23.02 7.55 -14.41
N ALA A 157 23.21 6.38 -13.80
CA ALA A 157 24.09 5.35 -14.33
C ALA A 157 23.26 4.28 -15.07
N PRO A 158 23.76 3.76 -16.22
CA PRO A 158 23.27 2.48 -16.74
C PRO A 158 23.38 1.42 -15.63
N VAL A 159 22.45 0.46 -15.61
CA VAL A 159 22.24 -0.60 -14.58
C VAL A 159 23.52 -1.38 -14.19
N CYS A 160 24.63 -1.21 -14.91
CA CYS A 160 25.90 -1.88 -14.69
C CYS A 160 27.05 -0.87 -14.49
N ARG A 161 27.35 -0.48 -13.24
CA ARG A 161 28.71 -0.22 -12.71
C ARG A 161 28.61 0.12 -11.22
N HIS A 162 29.71 -0.07 -10.50
CA HIS A 162 29.86 0.21 -9.07
C HIS A 162 29.62 1.70 -8.75
N VAL A 163 28.36 2.10 -8.60
CA VAL A 163 27.97 3.43 -8.10
C VAL A 163 28.05 3.35 -6.57
N LEU A 164 28.69 4.30 -5.90
CA LEU A 164 28.64 4.41 -4.43
C LEU A 164 27.19 4.72 -4.00
N PRO A 165 26.74 4.30 -2.80
CA PRO A 165 25.38 4.61 -2.36
C PRO A 165 25.23 6.14 -2.25
N ASP A 166 24.27 6.73 -2.95
CA ASP A 166 23.93 8.13 -2.70
C ASP A 166 23.42 8.24 -1.26
N ALA A 167 23.98 9.18 -0.50
CA ALA A 167 23.49 9.42 0.85
C ALA A 167 22.12 10.10 0.77
N PRO A 168 21.12 9.65 1.54
CA PRO A 168 19.84 10.35 1.61
C PRO A 168 20.07 11.78 2.11
N VAL A 169 19.23 12.72 1.69
CA VAL A 169 19.25 14.09 2.24
C VAL A 169 18.58 14.15 3.60
N ASN A 170 17.62 13.27 3.86
CA ASN A 170 16.94 13.16 5.14
C ASN A 170 16.43 11.74 5.37
N THR A 171 16.30 11.35 6.63
CA THR A 171 15.89 10.02 7.05
C THR A 171 14.90 10.14 8.21
N PHE A 172 13.78 9.41 8.15
CA PHE A 172 12.72 9.46 9.15
C PHE A 172 12.44 8.07 9.71
N CYS A 173 12.29 7.98 11.03
CA CYS A 173 11.88 6.78 11.75
C CYS A 173 11.39 7.21 13.15
N PRO A 174 10.33 6.63 13.72
CA PRO A 174 9.96 6.90 15.12
C PRO A 174 11.08 6.48 16.07
N ARG A 175 11.29 7.24 17.16
CA ARG A 175 12.45 7.02 18.05
C ARG A 175 12.53 5.60 18.61
N HIS A 176 11.37 5.02 18.96
CA HIS A 176 11.28 3.68 19.56
C HIS A 176 11.48 2.53 18.56
N LEU A 177 11.44 2.78 17.24
CA LEU A 177 11.62 1.75 16.21
C LEU A 177 13.05 1.66 15.70
N ARG A 178 13.89 2.63 16.04
CA ARG A 178 15.28 2.70 15.60
C ARG A 178 16.06 1.47 16.04
N GLU A 179 16.75 0.87 15.09
CA GLU A 179 17.68 -0.25 15.28
C GLU A 179 17.00 -1.52 15.82
N THR A 180 15.66 -1.55 15.86
CA THR A 180 14.92 -2.74 16.27
C THR A 180 15.02 -3.85 15.23
N ASN A 181 15.23 -3.52 13.94
CA ASN A 181 15.23 -4.44 12.80
C ASN A 181 14.02 -5.39 12.75
N SER A 182 12.91 -5.00 13.38
CA SER A 182 11.72 -5.83 13.58
C SER A 182 10.56 -5.42 12.68
N VAL A 183 10.62 -4.20 12.15
CA VAL A 183 9.58 -3.58 11.33
C VAL A 183 10.12 -3.24 9.94
N HIS A 184 9.20 -3.07 9.00
CA HIS A 184 9.52 -2.59 7.67
C HIS A 184 8.42 -1.64 7.19
N ILE A 185 8.75 -0.74 6.28
CA ILE A 185 7.79 0.22 5.72
C ILE A 185 6.97 -0.47 4.63
N THR A 186 5.65 -0.30 4.70
CA THR A 186 4.72 -0.82 3.68
C THR A 186 4.15 0.29 2.80
N GLY A 187 4.07 1.52 3.30
CA GLY A 187 3.44 2.62 2.58
C GLY A 187 4.05 3.97 2.90
N LEU A 188 4.20 4.78 1.86
CA LEU A 188 4.60 6.19 1.93
C LEU A 188 3.62 7.07 1.15
N ALA A 189 3.35 8.25 1.65
CA ALA A 189 2.64 9.31 0.95
C ALA A 189 3.14 10.69 1.40
N TYR A 190 3.14 11.66 0.49
CA TYR A 190 3.40 13.05 0.82
C TYR A 190 2.09 13.84 0.88
N SER A 191 1.99 14.75 1.84
CA SER A 191 0.95 15.77 1.83
C SER A 191 1.31 16.87 0.83
N LYS A 192 0.31 17.64 0.41
CA LYS A 192 0.44 18.90 -0.34
C LYS A 192 1.31 19.92 0.39
N ALA A 193 1.45 19.79 1.72
CA ALA A 193 2.35 20.63 2.52
C ALA A 193 3.79 20.10 2.57
N GLY A 194 4.07 18.90 2.05
CA GLY A 194 5.39 18.26 2.09
C GLY A 194 5.66 17.48 3.39
N GLU A 195 4.62 17.14 4.15
CA GLU A 195 4.72 16.23 5.31
C GLU A 195 4.78 14.79 4.81
N LEU A 196 5.58 13.94 5.45
CA LEU A 196 5.79 12.56 5.04
C LEU A 196 5.00 11.61 5.94
N LEU A 197 4.08 10.87 5.35
CA LEU A 197 3.29 9.84 6.02
C LEU A 197 3.90 8.47 5.76
N VAL A 198 4.12 7.70 6.83
CA VAL A 198 4.80 6.40 6.81
C VAL A 198 3.95 5.36 7.51
N SER A 199 3.67 4.25 6.83
CA SER A 199 2.99 3.08 7.40
C SER A 199 3.99 1.94 7.59
N TYR A 200 4.00 1.37 8.79
CA TYR A 200 4.89 0.28 9.18
C TYR A 200 4.12 -1.04 9.30
N ASN A 201 4.79 -2.12 8.94
CA ASN A 201 4.34 -3.47 9.23
C ASN A 201 4.49 -3.77 10.72
N ASP A 202 3.49 -4.49 11.23
CA ASP A 202 3.29 -4.88 12.61
C ASP A 202 3.26 -3.71 13.60
N GLU A 203 3.02 -2.50 13.09
CA GLU A 203 3.18 -1.27 13.85
C GLU A 203 2.17 -0.22 13.34
N LEU A 204 2.33 1.04 13.72
CA LEU A 204 1.38 2.11 13.47
C LEU A 204 1.75 2.95 12.23
N ILE A 205 0.93 3.96 11.97
CA ILE A 205 1.19 4.97 10.93
C ILE A 205 1.66 6.25 11.62
N TYR A 206 2.68 6.88 11.04
CA TYR A 206 3.34 8.06 11.57
C TYR A 206 3.41 9.16 10.52
N LEU A 207 3.10 10.39 10.90
CA LEU A 207 3.26 11.58 10.08
C LEU A 207 4.43 12.41 10.59
N PHE A 208 5.41 12.62 9.72
CA PHE A 208 6.60 13.41 9.98
C PHE A 208 6.51 14.76 9.29
N GLU A 209 6.82 15.81 10.04
CA GLU A 209 7.12 17.10 9.47
C GLU A 209 8.55 17.13 8.92
N LYS A 210 8.84 18.08 8.02
CA LYS A 210 10.11 18.15 7.29
C LYS A 210 11.35 18.24 8.20
N ASN A 211 11.21 18.86 9.36
CA ASN A 211 12.25 19.09 10.36
C ASN A 211 12.44 17.92 11.34
N MET A 212 11.55 16.91 11.35
CA MET A 212 11.62 15.77 12.28
C MET A 212 12.61 14.66 11.84
N GLY A 213 13.30 14.85 10.72
CA GLY A 213 14.22 13.85 10.20
C GLY A 213 15.62 13.92 10.82
N TYR A 214 16.34 12.81 10.76
CA TYR A 214 17.70 12.63 11.28
C TYR A 214 18.81 13.14 10.33
N GLY A 215 18.45 13.76 9.22
CA GLY A 215 19.39 14.14 8.16
C GLY A 215 19.90 12.92 7.37
N SER A 216 21.13 13.01 6.86
CA SER A 216 21.70 12.00 5.96
C SER A 216 22.04 10.66 6.60
N SER A 217 22.18 10.60 7.92
CA SER A 217 22.43 9.35 8.63
C SER A 217 21.83 9.39 10.04
N PRO A 218 20.94 8.44 10.41
CA PRO A 218 20.37 8.35 11.75
C PRO A 218 21.43 8.04 12.83
N VAL A 219 22.56 7.45 12.44
CA VAL A 219 23.68 7.09 13.33
C VAL A 219 24.46 8.34 13.77
N SER A 220 24.36 9.44 13.02
CA SER A 220 25.11 10.67 13.31
C SER A 220 24.45 11.56 14.37
N VAL A 221 23.25 11.22 14.82
CA VAL A 221 22.48 12.04 15.75
C VAL A 221 22.82 11.67 17.18
N SER A 222 23.25 12.65 17.98
CA SER A 222 23.62 12.43 19.38
C SER A 222 22.38 12.11 20.26
N PRO A 223 22.55 11.36 21.36
CA PRO A 223 21.47 11.02 22.29
C PRO A 223 20.71 12.24 22.85
N GLU A 224 21.43 13.34 23.11
CA GLU A 224 20.86 14.58 23.65
C GLU A 224 19.92 15.22 22.63
N LYS A 225 20.39 15.34 21.38
CA LYS A 225 19.59 15.86 20.27
C LYS A 225 18.36 14.99 20.01
N LEU A 226 18.48 13.68 20.17
CA LEU A 226 17.34 12.77 20.01
C LEU A 226 16.25 12.98 21.05
N GLN A 227 16.62 13.38 22.27
CA GLN A 227 15.67 13.60 23.35
C GLN A 227 14.87 14.90 23.14
N GLU A 228 15.49 15.90 22.53
CA GLU A 228 14.90 17.20 22.17
C GLU A 228 14.00 17.15 20.93
N MET A 229 14.15 16.14 20.06
CA MET A 229 13.35 16.00 18.85
C MET A 229 11.87 15.74 19.18
N GLU A 230 11.00 16.42 18.44
CA GLU A 230 9.55 16.22 18.50
C GLU A 230 9.16 14.80 18.02
N GLU A 231 8.13 14.24 18.64
CA GLU A 231 7.56 12.97 18.21
C GLU A 231 6.58 13.17 17.05
N PRO A 232 6.59 12.29 16.04
CA PRO A 232 5.65 12.35 14.94
C PRO A 232 4.21 12.09 15.41
N GLN A 233 3.25 12.63 14.66
CA GLN A 233 1.84 12.33 14.89
C GLN A 233 1.55 10.86 14.55
N VAL A 234 0.86 10.16 15.47
CA VAL A 234 0.56 8.73 15.35
C VAL A 234 -0.92 8.50 15.02
N TYR A 235 -1.22 7.48 14.22
CA TYR A 235 -2.58 7.03 13.91
C TYR A 235 -2.80 5.56 14.31
N ILE A 236 -3.77 5.34 15.20
CA ILE A 236 -3.98 4.06 15.89
C ILE A 236 -5.25 3.33 15.45
N GLY A 237 -5.30 2.03 15.73
CA GLY A 237 -6.48 1.17 15.55
C GLY A 237 -6.39 0.20 14.37
N HIS A 238 -5.67 0.56 13.30
CA HIS A 238 -5.51 -0.33 12.16
C HIS A 238 -4.53 -1.49 12.47
N ARG A 239 -4.66 -2.58 11.72
CA ARG A 239 -3.74 -3.72 11.68
C ARG A 239 -3.08 -3.83 10.31
N ASN A 240 -1.76 -3.94 10.32
CA ASN A 240 -0.89 -4.19 9.17
C ASN A 240 0.13 -5.24 9.61
N ALA A 241 -0.01 -6.50 9.22
CA ALA A 241 0.89 -7.59 9.62
C ALA A 241 1.00 -8.71 8.58
N GLN A 242 -0.05 -8.90 7.77
CA GLN A 242 -0.11 -9.99 6.80
C GLN A 242 0.29 -9.54 5.39
N THR A 243 0.15 -8.25 5.07
CA THR A 243 0.30 -7.77 3.69
C THR A 243 0.80 -6.34 3.66
N VAL A 244 1.29 -5.89 2.50
CA VAL A 244 1.72 -4.50 2.30
C VAL A 244 0.49 -3.59 2.21
N LYS A 245 0.41 -2.59 3.11
CA LYS A 245 -0.65 -1.57 3.13
C LYS A 245 -0.23 -0.27 2.48
N GLY A 246 -1.11 0.24 1.63
CA GLY A 246 -1.12 1.62 1.20
C GLY A 246 -1.64 2.54 2.30
N VAL A 247 -1.09 3.75 2.33
CA VAL A 247 -1.53 4.87 3.16
C VAL A 247 -1.63 6.09 2.27
N ASN A 248 -2.65 6.93 2.47
CA ASN A 248 -2.89 8.11 1.65
C ASN A 248 -3.58 9.23 2.43
N PHE A 249 -3.45 10.46 1.92
CA PHE A 249 -4.21 11.61 2.38
C PHE A 249 -5.57 11.70 1.68
N PHE A 250 -6.54 12.30 2.36
CA PHE A 250 -7.89 12.53 1.85
C PHE A 250 -8.40 13.92 2.25
N GLY A 251 -9.25 14.49 1.40
CA GLY A 251 -9.75 15.86 1.51
C GLY A 251 -9.00 16.85 0.61
N PRO A 252 -9.59 18.01 0.32
CA PRO A 252 -9.00 19.00 -0.58
C PRO A 252 -7.68 19.58 -0.07
N ASN A 253 -7.41 19.57 1.24
CA ASN A 253 -6.18 20.09 1.84
C ASN A 253 -5.47 19.05 2.74
N ASP A 254 -5.66 17.76 2.45
CA ASP A 254 -5.13 16.65 3.25
C ASP A 254 -5.52 16.73 4.73
N GLU A 255 -6.79 17.07 4.99
CA GLU A 255 -7.35 17.18 6.33
C GLU A 255 -7.48 15.82 7.02
N TYR A 256 -7.45 14.74 6.23
CA TYR A 256 -7.62 13.37 6.69
C TYR A 256 -6.49 12.45 6.22
N VAL A 257 -6.25 11.41 7.03
CA VAL A 257 -5.38 10.27 6.70
C VAL A 257 -6.26 9.05 6.54
N THR A 258 -5.93 8.20 5.57
CA THR A 258 -6.67 6.96 5.25
C THR A 258 -5.73 5.77 5.13
N SER A 259 -6.17 4.62 5.63
CA SER A 259 -5.44 3.36 5.49
C SER A 259 -6.40 2.16 5.53
N GLY A 260 -5.97 1.09 4.88
CA GLY A 260 -6.65 -0.21 4.90
C GLY A 260 -6.09 -1.09 6.00
N SER A 261 -6.86 -2.10 6.41
CA SER A 261 -6.44 -3.01 7.47
C SER A 261 -6.63 -4.49 7.12
N ASP A 262 -5.81 -5.32 7.75
CA ASP A 262 -5.96 -6.78 7.80
C ASP A 262 -7.19 -7.27 8.58
N CYS A 263 -7.98 -6.36 9.17
CA CYS A 263 -9.32 -6.65 9.71
C CYS A 263 -10.46 -6.33 8.73
N GLY A 264 -10.16 -5.96 7.48
CA GLY A 264 -11.16 -5.71 6.44
C GLY A 264 -11.77 -4.31 6.47
N HIS A 265 -11.36 -3.50 7.45
CA HIS A 265 -11.84 -2.13 7.61
C HIS A 265 -10.93 -1.12 6.91
N ILE A 266 -11.55 -0.01 6.51
CA ILE A 266 -10.91 1.25 6.16
C ILE A 266 -10.96 2.12 7.40
N PHE A 267 -9.84 2.74 7.75
CA PHE A 267 -9.75 3.72 8.82
C PHE A 267 -9.49 5.10 8.23
N ILE A 268 -10.22 6.10 8.74
CA ILE A 268 -10.07 7.51 8.37
C ILE A 268 -9.90 8.32 9.64
N TRP A 269 -8.78 9.02 9.74
CA TRP A 269 -8.44 9.88 10.88
C TRP A 269 -8.39 11.34 10.44
N LYS A 270 -8.68 12.27 11.35
CA LYS A 270 -8.23 13.66 11.18
C LYS A 270 -6.71 13.69 11.22
N LYS A 271 -6.09 14.36 10.24
CA LYS A 271 -4.63 14.54 10.19
C LYS A 271 -4.13 15.19 11.49
N LYS A 272 -4.76 16.30 11.88
CA LYS A 272 -4.43 17.00 13.13
C LYS A 272 -4.99 16.23 14.33
N GLY A 273 -4.10 15.82 15.23
CA GLY A 273 -4.45 15.15 16.49
C GLY A 273 -4.77 13.66 16.35
N GLY A 274 -4.70 13.08 15.14
CA GLY A 274 -4.83 11.63 14.93
C GLY A 274 -6.16 11.01 15.33
N LYS A 275 -7.21 11.82 15.56
CA LYS A 275 -8.51 11.33 16.01
C LYS A 275 -9.18 10.51 14.91
N LEU A 276 -9.58 9.27 15.22
CA LEU A 276 -10.39 8.45 14.33
C LEU A 276 -11.76 9.11 14.13
N VAL A 277 -12.12 9.37 12.86
CA VAL A 277 -13.40 9.98 12.50
C VAL A 277 -14.34 9.02 11.79
N ARG A 278 -13.80 7.99 11.13
CA ARG A 278 -14.62 6.99 10.46
C ARG A 278 -13.88 5.66 10.36
N ALA A 279 -14.64 4.58 10.49
CA ALA A 279 -14.23 3.23 10.15
C ALA A 279 -15.33 2.57 9.32
N MET A 280 -14.95 1.92 8.21
CA MET A 280 -15.91 1.34 7.27
C MET A 280 -15.48 -0.08 6.92
N VAL A 281 -16.42 -1.03 6.93
CA VAL A 281 -16.16 -2.39 6.48
C VAL A 281 -16.10 -2.38 4.96
N SER A 282 -14.90 -2.61 4.39
CA SER A 282 -14.75 -2.73 2.94
C SER A 282 -14.76 -4.18 2.52
N ASP A 283 -13.84 -4.98 3.03
CA ASP A 283 -13.67 -6.38 2.62
C ASP A 283 -13.86 -7.27 3.85
N ARG A 284 -14.18 -8.56 3.64
CA ARG A 284 -14.36 -9.51 4.76
C ARG A 284 -13.07 -9.80 5.52
N ARG A 285 -11.91 -9.49 4.91
CA ARG A 285 -10.60 -9.88 5.45
C ARG A 285 -9.58 -8.77 5.40
N VAL A 286 -9.19 -8.33 4.21
CA VAL A 286 -7.97 -7.54 4.06
C VAL A 286 -8.18 -6.47 3.03
N VAL A 287 -7.98 -5.20 3.41
CA VAL A 287 -7.92 -4.05 2.50
C VAL A 287 -6.45 -3.67 2.32
N ASN A 288 -5.96 -3.62 1.08
CA ASN A 288 -4.54 -3.39 0.78
C ASN A 288 -4.26 -1.96 0.34
N GLN A 289 -5.09 -1.43 -0.56
CA GLN A 289 -4.87 -0.13 -1.19
C GLN A 289 -6.13 0.71 -1.10
N LEU A 290 -5.93 2.00 -0.89
CA LEU A 290 -6.94 3.03 -1.07
C LEU A 290 -6.38 4.12 -1.96
N GLU A 291 -7.19 4.64 -2.87
CA GLU A 291 -6.82 5.78 -3.71
C GLU A 291 -7.98 6.75 -3.74
N SER A 292 -7.70 8.03 -3.49
CA SER A 292 -8.68 9.11 -3.57
C SER A 292 -8.79 9.60 -5.00
N HIS A 293 -10.00 10.04 -5.37
CA HIS A 293 -10.17 10.72 -6.64
C HIS A 293 -9.49 12.11 -6.59
N PRO A 294 -8.79 12.53 -7.65
CA PRO A 294 -7.97 13.76 -7.64
C PRO A 294 -8.77 15.06 -7.44
N HIS A 295 -10.07 15.06 -7.78
CA HIS A 295 -10.89 16.29 -7.83
C HIS A 295 -12.22 16.26 -7.08
N ILE A 296 -12.73 15.09 -6.70
CA ILE A 296 -14.04 14.95 -6.06
C ILE A 296 -13.90 14.05 -4.83
N PRO A 297 -14.77 14.15 -3.82
CA PRO A 297 -14.65 13.38 -2.58
C PRO A 297 -15.12 11.92 -2.80
N LEU A 298 -14.40 11.19 -3.64
CA LEU A 298 -14.62 9.78 -3.94
C LEU A 298 -13.37 9.00 -3.51
N LEU A 299 -13.57 7.88 -2.84
CA LEU A 299 -12.49 6.99 -2.42
C LEU A 299 -12.70 5.61 -3.05
N ALA A 300 -11.65 5.02 -3.61
CA ALA A 300 -11.65 3.65 -4.06
C ALA A 300 -10.85 2.78 -3.09
N SER A 301 -11.37 1.61 -2.74
CA SER A 301 -10.64 0.61 -1.95
C SER A 301 -10.56 -0.71 -2.70
N CYS A 302 -9.44 -1.39 -2.51
CA CYS A 302 -9.30 -2.78 -2.93
C CYS A 302 -8.48 -3.57 -1.91
N GLY A 303 -8.81 -4.84 -1.84
CA GLY A 303 -8.16 -5.80 -0.98
C GLY A 303 -7.72 -7.02 -1.74
N ILE A 304 -7.84 -8.16 -1.09
CA ILE A 304 -7.56 -9.44 -1.73
C ILE A 304 -8.79 -9.88 -2.55
N GLU A 305 -9.99 -9.37 -2.21
CA GLU A 305 -11.26 -9.69 -2.90
C GLU A 305 -11.23 -9.31 -4.40
N LYS A 306 -12.07 -9.98 -5.20
CA LYS A 306 -12.14 -9.75 -6.66
C LYS A 306 -12.93 -8.48 -7.01
N SER A 307 -13.20 -7.62 -6.03
CA SER A 307 -14.03 -6.43 -6.13
C SER A 307 -13.20 -5.18 -5.79
N VAL A 308 -13.46 -4.10 -6.52
CA VAL A 308 -13.09 -2.74 -6.11
C VAL A 308 -14.34 -2.06 -5.59
N LYS A 309 -14.25 -1.39 -4.44
CA LYS A 309 -15.37 -0.69 -3.83
C LYS A 309 -15.15 0.81 -3.92
N LEU A 310 -16.23 1.55 -4.14
CA LEU A 310 -16.24 3.00 -4.26
C LEU A 310 -17.05 3.60 -3.13
N TRP A 311 -16.53 4.68 -2.53
CA TRP A 311 -17.10 5.32 -1.35
C TRP A 311 -17.32 6.80 -1.65
N THR A 312 -18.57 7.23 -1.50
CA THR A 312 -19.00 8.62 -1.68
C THR A 312 -19.70 9.14 -0.42
N PRO A 313 -19.53 10.42 -0.07
CA PRO A 313 -20.21 11.03 1.08
C PRO A 313 -21.65 11.42 0.69
N MET A 314 -22.49 10.42 0.41
CA MET A 314 -23.89 10.64 0.02
C MET A 314 -24.86 10.70 1.21
N SER A 315 -24.40 10.32 2.40
CA SER A 315 -25.23 10.36 3.60
C SER A 315 -25.36 11.78 4.10
N ASN A 316 -26.59 12.24 4.31
CA ASN A 316 -26.88 13.52 4.95
C ASN A 316 -26.63 13.49 6.47
N ASP A 317 -26.54 12.29 7.05
CA ASP A 317 -26.32 12.11 8.47
C ASP A 317 -24.83 11.98 8.79
N VAL A 318 -24.42 12.67 9.86
CA VAL A 318 -23.09 12.45 10.45
C VAL A 318 -23.11 11.10 11.15
N LEU A 319 -22.80 10.03 10.41
CA LEU A 319 -22.70 8.70 11.02
C LEU A 319 -21.61 8.71 12.09
N SER A 320 -21.97 8.24 13.28
CA SER A 320 -21.04 7.93 14.36
C SER A 320 -20.08 6.82 13.92
N LEU A 321 -19.03 6.61 14.73
CA LEU A 321 -18.20 5.42 14.55
C LEU A 321 -19.06 4.16 14.72
N PRO A 322 -18.73 3.05 14.03
CA PRO A 322 -19.43 1.79 14.23
C PRO A 322 -19.42 1.39 15.72
N GLU A 323 -20.54 0.94 16.27
CA GLU A 323 -20.70 0.68 17.72
C GLU A 323 -19.64 -0.27 18.29
N LYS A 324 -19.13 -1.19 17.47
CA LYS A 324 -18.12 -2.20 17.85
C LYS A 324 -16.69 -1.81 17.47
N ILE A 325 -16.43 -0.56 17.04
CA ILE A 325 -15.10 -0.17 16.54
C ILE A 325 -14.02 -0.27 17.61
N ASP A 326 -14.32 0.08 18.86
CA ASP A 326 -13.35 0.03 19.96
C ASP A 326 -12.92 -1.41 20.23
N LYS A 327 -13.87 -2.35 20.15
CA LYS A 327 -13.59 -3.79 20.23
C LYS A 327 -12.71 -4.26 19.07
N VAL A 328 -12.95 -3.77 17.84
CA VAL A 328 -12.10 -4.10 16.67
C VAL A 328 -10.69 -3.53 16.84
N MET A 329 -10.55 -2.29 17.29
CA MET A 329 -9.25 -1.66 17.55
C MET A 329 -8.49 -2.38 18.67
N GLU A 330 -9.20 -2.81 19.71
CA GLU A 330 -8.64 -3.58 20.80
C GLU A 330 -8.16 -4.96 20.34
N LEU A 331 -8.96 -5.68 19.56
CA LEU A 331 -8.55 -6.95 18.95
C LEU A 331 -7.33 -6.77 18.03
N ASN A 332 -7.26 -5.67 17.29
CA ASN A 332 -6.10 -5.34 16.46
C ASN A 332 -4.85 -5.03 17.31
N ARG A 333 -5.01 -4.39 18.47
CA ARG A 333 -3.93 -4.11 19.42
C ARG A 333 -3.40 -5.40 20.04
N VAL A 334 -4.29 -6.21 20.63
CA VAL A 334 -3.93 -7.51 21.22
C VAL A 334 -3.27 -8.41 20.16
N GLY A 335 -3.82 -8.46 18.95
CA GLY A 335 -3.24 -9.23 17.85
C GLY A 335 -1.90 -8.71 17.31
N ARG A 336 -1.45 -7.52 17.73
CA ARG A 336 -0.09 -6.99 17.50
C ARG A 336 0.86 -7.44 18.61
N GLU A 337 0.39 -7.45 19.85
CA GLU A 337 1.18 -7.86 21.02
C GLU A 337 1.39 -9.38 21.08
N ASP A 338 0.45 -10.15 20.53
CA ASP A 338 0.55 -11.60 20.42
C ASP A 338 1.55 -12.00 19.32
N GLN A 339 2.83 -12.06 19.69
CA GLN A 339 3.99 -12.41 18.84
C GLN A 339 3.95 -13.85 18.28
N SER A 340 2.89 -14.63 18.52
CA SER A 340 2.80 -16.05 18.15
C SER A 340 2.58 -16.34 16.66
N ARG A 341 2.43 -15.31 15.81
CA ARG A 341 2.18 -15.50 14.38
C ARG A 341 3.49 -15.48 13.60
N VAL A 342 3.90 -16.64 13.11
CA VAL A 342 4.92 -16.78 12.06
C VAL A 342 4.64 -15.76 10.96
N THR A 343 5.53 -14.77 10.77
CA THR A 343 5.49 -13.84 9.64
C THR A 343 5.79 -14.63 8.37
N LEU A 344 4.74 -15.20 7.77
CA LEU A 344 4.81 -15.85 6.48
C LEU A 344 5.19 -14.81 5.42
N THR A 345 6.00 -15.18 4.43
CA THR A 345 6.32 -14.25 3.34
C THR A 345 5.04 -13.85 2.60
N PRO A 346 4.97 -12.65 2.00
CA PRO A 346 3.80 -12.23 1.22
C PRO A 346 3.37 -13.25 0.15
N ASP A 347 4.31 -14.06 -0.38
CA ASP A 347 3.99 -15.19 -1.28
C ASP A 347 3.20 -16.28 -0.58
N VAL A 348 3.69 -16.74 0.58
CA VAL A 348 3.03 -17.80 1.34
C VAL A 348 1.69 -17.30 1.85
N ILE A 349 1.60 -16.05 2.28
CA ILE A 349 0.33 -15.42 2.68
C ILE A 349 -0.62 -15.38 1.49
N MET A 350 -0.21 -14.83 0.35
CA MET A 350 -1.08 -14.80 -0.82
C MET A 350 -1.45 -16.19 -1.32
N HIS A 351 -0.56 -17.18 -1.22
CA HIS A 351 -0.84 -18.56 -1.57
C HIS A 351 -1.87 -19.19 -0.61
N VAL A 352 -1.68 -19.07 0.70
CA VAL A 352 -2.63 -19.53 1.73
C VAL A 352 -3.98 -18.82 1.58
N LEU A 353 -3.99 -17.52 1.35
CA LEU A 353 -5.21 -16.74 1.13
C LEU A 353 -5.91 -17.14 -0.19
N ARG A 354 -5.17 -17.46 -1.24
CA ARG A 354 -5.70 -18.05 -2.49
C ARG A 354 -6.30 -19.43 -2.22
N LEU A 355 -5.64 -20.28 -1.45
CA LEU A 355 -6.15 -21.61 -1.07
C LEU A 355 -7.43 -21.50 -0.25
N GLN A 356 -7.44 -20.64 0.78
CA GLN A 356 -8.62 -20.40 1.61
C GLN A 356 -9.78 -19.88 0.76
N ARG A 357 -9.55 -18.95 -0.18
CA ARG A 357 -10.58 -18.51 -1.15
C ARG A 357 -11.15 -19.66 -1.96
N ARG A 358 -10.28 -20.52 -2.52
CA ARG A 358 -10.73 -21.70 -3.29
C ARG A 358 -11.58 -22.64 -2.44
N GLN A 359 -11.19 -22.87 -1.18
CA GLN A 359 -11.96 -23.69 -0.25
C GLN A 359 -13.32 -23.07 0.11
N THR A 360 -13.38 -21.77 0.41
CA THR A 360 -14.65 -21.08 0.71
C THR A 360 -15.58 -21.04 -0.50
N SER A 361 -15.04 -20.83 -1.71
CA SER A 361 -15.82 -20.89 -2.95
C SER A 361 -16.35 -22.29 -3.23
N ALA A 362 -15.52 -23.33 -3.09
CA ALA A 362 -15.94 -24.72 -3.28
C ALA A 362 -16.97 -25.17 -2.23
N PHE A 363 -16.86 -24.68 -0.98
CA PHE A 363 -17.86 -24.94 0.06
C PHE A 363 -19.20 -24.25 -0.23
N THR A 364 -19.16 -23.02 -0.75
CA THR A 364 -20.37 -22.29 -1.14
C THR A 364 -21.05 -22.95 -2.35
N GLU A 365 -20.28 -23.37 -3.37
CA GLU A 365 -20.81 -24.13 -4.52
C GLU A 365 -21.41 -25.48 -4.09
N ARG A 366 -20.81 -26.20 -3.15
CA ARG A 366 -21.39 -27.45 -2.62
C ARG A 366 -22.73 -27.23 -1.90
N ARG A 367 -22.94 -26.08 -1.24
CA ARG A 367 -24.24 -25.73 -0.65
C ARG A 367 -25.32 -25.44 -1.70
N TYR A 368 -24.95 -24.86 -2.85
CA TYR A 368 -25.87 -24.63 -3.96
C TYR A 368 -26.16 -25.88 -4.80
N VAL A 369 -25.24 -26.85 -4.85
CA VAL A 369 -25.48 -28.15 -5.50
C VAL A 369 -26.29 -29.09 -4.60
N SER A 370 -26.22 -28.93 -3.28
CA SER A 370 -26.90 -29.81 -2.32
C SER A 370 -28.37 -29.44 -2.06
N THR A 371 -28.91 -28.35 -2.63
CA THR A 371 -30.34 -28.01 -2.49
C THR A 371 -31.26 -28.79 -3.44
N ASP A 372 -30.75 -29.71 -4.25
CA ASP A 372 -31.54 -30.50 -5.23
C ASP A 372 -31.53 -32.02 -5.02
N ILE A 373 -31.11 -32.53 -3.85
CA ILE A 373 -31.27 -33.97 -3.53
C ILE A 373 -31.79 -34.11 -2.10
N GLY A 374 -33.02 -34.57 -1.99
CA GLY A 374 -33.71 -34.81 -0.73
C GLY A 374 -33.14 -35.98 0.08
N SER A 375 -33.39 -35.88 1.40
CA SER A 375 -33.46 -36.94 2.43
C SER A 375 -32.41 -38.05 2.41
N ASP A 376 -31.54 -38.13 3.43
CA ASP A 376 -31.82 -38.96 4.62
C ASP A 376 -30.74 -38.76 5.70
N GLU A 377 -31.09 -39.16 6.93
CA GLU A 377 -30.34 -38.98 8.18
C GLU A 377 -28.92 -39.58 8.22
N GLY A 378 -28.05 -39.00 9.05
CA GLY A 378 -26.73 -39.55 9.37
C GLY A 378 -25.87 -38.60 10.21
N ASN A 379 -26.12 -38.63 11.52
CA ASN A 379 -25.42 -37.90 12.58
C ASN A 379 -23.92 -38.24 12.62
N ASP A 380 -23.03 -37.26 12.36
CA ASP A 380 -21.64 -37.20 12.87
C ASP A 380 -20.92 -35.91 12.40
N ALA A 381 -21.16 -34.78 13.09
CA ALA A 381 -20.32 -33.58 12.97
C ALA A 381 -20.45 -32.60 14.16
N HIS A 382 -20.56 -33.11 15.38
CA HIS A 382 -20.39 -32.26 16.57
C HIS A 382 -18.91 -32.22 16.97
N PHE A 383 -18.14 -31.25 16.46
CA PHE A 383 -17.00 -30.71 17.23
C PHE A 383 -16.41 -29.35 16.76
N ILE A 384 -16.92 -28.69 15.70
CA ILE A 384 -16.44 -27.34 15.31
C ILE A 384 -17.62 -26.40 15.01
N ALA A 385 -18.47 -26.16 15.99
CA ALA A 385 -19.60 -25.23 15.86
C ALA A 385 -19.78 -24.28 17.07
N SER A 386 -18.90 -24.32 18.08
CA SER A 386 -19.06 -23.56 19.33
C SER A 386 -18.30 -22.22 19.37
N LEU A 387 -17.69 -21.76 18.28
CA LEU A 387 -16.95 -20.49 18.25
C LEU A 387 -17.56 -19.42 17.34
N VAL A 388 -18.69 -19.69 16.67
CA VAL A 388 -19.33 -18.74 15.74
C VAL A 388 -20.85 -18.88 15.77
N ALA A 389 -21.47 -18.66 16.92
CA ALA A 389 -22.90 -18.36 17.00
C ALA A 389 -23.17 -17.70 18.36
N ASN A 390 -23.40 -16.39 18.33
CA ASN A 390 -24.37 -15.68 19.15
C ASN A 390 -24.31 -14.20 18.72
N ASP A 391 -25.23 -13.89 17.80
CA ASP A 391 -26.08 -12.70 17.79
C ASP A 391 -26.23 -12.15 16.36
N ASP A 392 -27.01 -12.89 15.57
CA ASP A 392 -27.83 -12.34 14.50
C ASP A 392 -29.13 -11.83 15.14
N GLU A 393 -29.26 -10.52 15.26
CA GLU A 393 -30.54 -9.80 15.13
C GLU A 393 -30.23 -8.34 14.78
N SER A 394 -30.29 -8.00 13.49
CA SER A 394 -30.78 -6.68 13.02
C SER A 394 -30.83 -6.64 11.50
N SER A 395 -32.06 -6.81 11.01
CA SER A 395 -32.63 -6.32 9.74
C SER A 395 -31.65 -5.94 8.62
N ASP A 396 -31.63 -6.79 7.60
CA ASP A 396 -31.26 -6.42 6.24
C ASP A 396 -32.02 -5.17 5.79
N ARG A 397 -31.28 -4.07 5.60
CA ARG A 397 -31.66 -3.02 4.65
C ARG A 397 -30.60 -2.98 3.58
N GLU A 398 -30.85 -3.75 2.52
CA GLU A 398 -30.26 -3.54 1.21
C GLU A 398 -30.52 -2.10 0.78
N CYS A 399 -29.50 -1.24 0.80
CA CYS A 399 -29.54 0.00 0.04
C CYS A 399 -29.23 -0.34 -1.42
N THR A 400 -30.30 -0.56 -2.17
CA THR A 400 -30.34 -0.52 -3.63
C THR A 400 -29.88 0.86 -4.12
N VAL A 401 -29.06 0.84 -5.17
CA VAL A 401 -28.63 2.03 -5.90
C VAL A 401 -29.82 2.57 -6.71
N SER A 402 -30.14 3.85 -6.52
CA SER A 402 -30.90 4.65 -7.48
C SER A 402 -30.12 5.92 -7.82
#